data_AF-A0A7K1Z160-F1
#
_entry.id   AF-A0A7K1Z160-F1
#
_cell.length_a   1.000
_cell.length_b   1.000
_cell.length_c   1.000
_cell.angle_alpha   90.00
_cell.angle_beta   90.00
_cell.angle_gamma   90.00
#
_symmetry.space_group_name_H-M   'P 1'
#
loop_
_entity.id
_entity.type
_entity.pdbx_description
1 polymer ?
#
loop_
_entity_poly.entity_id
_entity_poly.type
_entity_poly.pdbx_seq_one_letter_code
_entity_poly.pdbx_strand_id
1 'polypeptide(L)'
;MSFLRSSLFVFAGLFTIVLTGCNPRAVETLVVSAPESLETNRVGDFVAFANEDARPPVVYSWTFGDGATADGTAVNHAYTEAGSYTIMVTASNNDGRFSVSETATVLVVNPPVPAQVLALSASSTSVDTQTPVEFSANVRGDAPLTYSWNFGDGTSSDSPRPQHTYMSAGEYAVSLEISNEHGRDARTLNVSVTQFEPPYCADIAEMSTIFFERNSSVLSDDAMLALADNLEILGECLNLNVRVEGMASPLERNPQTLSEDRARALTDHYTSNGIGIERITMLGLGSADGTSKKSGADQFRRADTIPLR
;
A
#
# COMPACT_ATOMS: atom_id res chain seq x y z
N MET A 1 63.72 -77.51 -74.63
CA MET A 1 64.24 -76.89 -75.87
C MET A 1 63.14 -75.97 -76.38
N SER A 2 63.28 -74.67 -76.61
CA SER A 2 64.43 -73.79 -76.79
C SER A 2 64.07 -72.41 -76.21
N PHE A 3 65.10 -71.68 -75.81
CA PHE A 3 65.06 -70.32 -75.28
C PHE A 3 64.58 -69.30 -76.33
N LEU A 4 64.04 -68.17 -75.88
CA LEU A 4 64.61 -66.85 -76.20
C LEU A 4 64.11 -65.76 -75.24
N ARG A 5 65.06 -64.89 -74.90
CA ARG A 5 65.14 -63.88 -73.86
C ARG A 5 64.80 -62.52 -74.45
N SER A 6 64.32 -61.60 -73.59
CA SER A 6 64.53 -60.14 -73.66
C SER A 6 63.73 -59.41 -74.77
N SER A 7 63.13 -58.24 -74.55
CA SER A 7 63.60 -57.11 -73.76
C SER A 7 62.46 -56.26 -73.21
N LEU A 8 62.70 -55.80 -71.98
CA LEU A 8 62.09 -54.63 -71.35
C LEU A 8 62.12 -53.42 -72.31
N PHE A 9 60.99 -52.78 -72.51
CA PHE A 9 60.92 -51.33 -72.69
C PHE A 9 59.97 -50.77 -71.65
N VAL A 10 60.56 -50.23 -70.60
CA VAL A 10 59.90 -49.36 -69.63
C VAL A 10 59.67 -48.04 -70.34
N PHE A 11 58.44 -47.79 -70.80
CA PHE A 11 58.00 -46.41 -70.97
C PHE A 11 57.40 -45.97 -69.64
N ALA A 12 58.26 -45.34 -68.83
CA ALA A 12 57.83 -44.51 -67.71
C ALA A 12 57.07 -43.31 -68.30
N GLY A 13 55.79 -43.50 -68.60
CA GLY A 13 54.86 -42.41 -68.74
C GLY A 13 54.67 -41.82 -67.35
N LEU A 14 55.44 -40.79 -67.02
CA LEU A 14 55.15 -39.92 -65.90
C LEU A 14 53.81 -39.25 -66.23
N PHE A 15 52.71 -39.91 -65.89
CA PHE A 15 51.41 -39.27 -65.83
C PHE A 15 51.48 -38.33 -64.63
N THR A 16 51.97 -37.12 -64.85
CA THR A 16 51.51 -35.97 -64.09
C THR A 16 50.02 -35.86 -64.38
N ILE A 17 49.23 -36.61 -63.60
CA ILE A 17 47.86 -36.21 -63.32
C ILE A 17 48.03 -34.84 -62.65
N VAL A 18 47.94 -33.79 -63.45
CA VAL A 18 47.51 -32.50 -62.92
C VAL A 18 46.10 -32.80 -62.47
N LEU A 19 45.96 -33.18 -61.19
CA LEU A 19 44.73 -32.97 -60.46
C LEU A 19 44.50 -31.48 -60.65
N THR A 20 43.64 -31.12 -61.62
CA THR A 20 43.04 -29.80 -61.68
C THR A 20 42.44 -29.64 -60.30
N GLY A 21 43.20 -28.92 -59.46
CA GLY A 21 42.89 -28.81 -58.06
C GLY A 21 41.46 -28.35 -57.96
N CYS A 22 40.65 -29.04 -57.15
CA CYS A 22 39.57 -28.34 -56.48
C CYS A 22 40.24 -27.16 -55.78
N ASN A 23 40.23 -25.98 -56.40
CA ASN A 23 40.69 -24.78 -55.72
C ASN A 23 39.69 -24.60 -54.58
N PRO A 24 40.09 -24.82 -53.31
CA PRO A 24 39.14 -24.77 -52.22
C PRO A 24 38.61 -23.34 -52.14
N ARG A 25 37.30 -23.15 -52.35
CA ARG A 25 36.67 -21.84 -52.17
C ARG A 25 36.67 -21.53 -50.68
N ALA A 26 37.42 -20.50 -50.30
CA ALA A 26 37.64 -20.11 -48.92
C ALA A 26 36.36 -19.56 -48.30
N VAL A 27 36.31 -19.55 -46.96
CA VAL A 27 35.42 -18.64 -46.23
C VAL A 27 36.03 -17.24 -46.35
N GLU A 28 35.29 -16.30 -46.93
CA GLU A 28 35.74 -14.92 -47.21
C GLU A 28 34.83 -13.88 -46.57
N THR A 29 33.54 -14.17 -46.45
CA THR A 29 32.58 -13.32 -45.75
C THR A 29 31.85 -14.14 -44.69
N LEU A 30 31.43 -13.45 -43.64
CA LEU A 30 30.64 -14.00 -42.56
C LEU A 30 29.61 -12.95 -42.17
N VAL A 31 28.35 -13.36 -42.07
CA VAL A 31 27.26 -12.51 -41.58
C VAL A 31 26.82 -13.09 -40.25
N VAL A 32 26.70 -12.24 -39.23
CA VAL A 32 26.22 -12.59 -37.90
C VAL A 32 24.90 -11.88 -37.61
N SER A 33 23.94 -12.61 -37.06
CA SER A 33 22.69 -12.10 -36.51
C SER A 33 22.64 -12.47 -35.04
N ALA A 34 22.51 -11.45 -34.19
CA ALA A 34 22.45 -11.57 -32.74
C ALA A 34 21.45 -10.54 -32.19
N PRO A 35 20.83 -10.80 -31.04
CA PRO A 35 19.98 -9.81 -30.37
C PRO A 35 20.81 -8.60 -29.92
N GLU A 36 20.30 -7.38 -30.11
CA GLU A 36 20.94 -6.16 -29.59
C GLU A 36 20.92 -6.12 -28.05
N SER A 37 19.84 -6.63 -27.44
CA SER A 37 19.71 -6.75 -25.99
C SER A 37 18.94 -7.99 -25.54
N LEU A 38 19.22 -8.43 -24.32
CA LEU A 38 18.55 -9.54 -23.63
C LEU A 38 18.33 -9.19 -22.16
N GLU A 39 17.35 -9.82 -21.50
CA GLU A 39 17.32 -9.85 -20.05
C GLU A 39 18.17 -11.00 -19.51
N THR A 40 18.67 -10.89 -18.28
CA THR A 40 19.36 -12.00 -17.62
C THR A 40 18.51 -13.27 -17.60
N ASN A 41 19.14 -14.40 -17.89
CA ASN A 41 18.55 -15.74 -18.02
C ASN A 41 17.53 -15.90 -19.16
N ARG A 42 17.37 -14.91 -20.06
CA ARG A 42 16.62 -15.09 -21.30
C ARG A 42 17.52 -15.66 -22.39
N VAL A 43 16.99 -16.61 -23.13
CA VAL A 43 17.69 -17.25 -24.25
C VAL A 43 17.59 -16.35 -25.48
N GLY A 44 18.75 -16.02 -26.07
CA GLY A 44 18.88 -15.40 -27.38
C GLY A 44 19.15 -16.44 -28.47
N ASP A 45 18.71 -16.12 -29.68
CA ASP A 45 19.04 -16.86 -30.91
C ASP A 45 20.21 -16.16 -31.61
N PHE A 46 21.24 -16.94 -31.94
CA PHE A 46 22.44 -16.46 -32.62
C PHE A 46 22.65 -17.27 -33.89
N VAL A 47 22.79 -16.57 -35.01
CA VAL A 47 22.87 -17.21 -36.33
C VAL A 47 24.01 -16.61 -37.14
N ALA A 48 24.77 -17.46 -37.82
CA ALA A 48 25.83 -17.02 -38.71
C ALA A 48 25.85 -17.79 -40.03
N PHE A 49 26.23 -17.08 -41.09
CA PHE A 49 26.33 -17.63 -42.44
C PHE A 49 27.59 -17.12 -43.13
N ALA A 50 28.41 -18.04 -43.64
CA ALA A 50 29.51 -17.73 -44.53
C ALA A 50 29.03 -17.48 -45.98
N ASN A 51 29.91 -17.00 -46.87
CA ASN A 51 29.66 -16.95 -48.31
C ASN A 51 29.14 -18.30 -48.84
N GLU A 52 28.04 -18.27 -49.61
CA GLU A 52 27.28 -19.47 -50.07
C GLU A 52 28.11 -20.50 -50.81
N ASP A 53 29.21 -20.05 -51.38
CA ASP A 53 30.06 -20.80 -52.27
C ASP A 53 31.32 -21.35 -51.60
N ALA A 54 31.51 -21.08 -50.30
CA ALA A 54 32.57 -21.68 -49.50
C ALA A 54 32.50 -23.21 -49.57
N ARG A 55 33.66 -23.86 -49.75
CA ARG A 55 33.72 -25.32 -49.86
C ARG A 55 33.34 -25.99 -48.52
N PRO A 56 32.35 -26.90 -48.49
CA PRO A 56 32.02 -27.65 -47.28
C PRO A 56 33.09 -28.72 -46.91
N PRO A 57 33.16 -29.15 -45.64
CA PRO A 57 32.38 -28.65 -44.51
C PRO A 57 32.89 -27.27 -44.04
N VAL A 58 31.95 -26.39 -43.68
CA VAL A 58 32.24 -25.14 -42.96
C VAL A 58 31.86 -25.36 -41.51
N VAL A 59 32.80 -25.10 -40.61
CA VAL A 59 32.64 -25.23 -39.15
C VAL A 59 32.50 -23.84 -38.57
N TYR A 60 31.53 -23.66 -37.67
CA TYR A 60 31.25 -22.40 -36.98
C TYR A 60 31.47 -22.61 -35.49
N SER A 61 32.33 -21.80 -34.90
CA SER A 61 32.59 -21.78 -33.46
C SER A 61 32.29 -20.40 -32.87
N TRP A 62 31.61 -20.39 -31.74
CA TRP A 62 31.14 -19.19 -31.06
C TRP A 62 31.84 -19.03 -29.71
N THR A 63 32.16 -17.79 -29.35
CA THR A 63 32.51 -17.39 -27.98
C THR A 63 31.60 -16.25 -27.57
N PHE A 64 30.94 -16.36 -26.41
CA PHE A 64 29.89 -15.41 -26.02
C PHE A 64 30.37 -14.24 -25.15
N GLY A 65 31.67 -14.17 -24.85
CA GLY A 65 32.26 -13.12 -24.01
C GLY A 65 32.11 -13.35 -22.50
N ASP A 66 31.39 -14.39 -22.08
CA ASP A 66 31.21 -14.84 -20.69
C ASP A 66 31.96 -16.15 -20.37
N GLY A 67 32.78 -16.63 -21.32
CA GLY A 67 33.50 -17.90 -21.24
C GLY A 67 32.74 -19.09 -21.82
N ALA A 68 31.45 -18.94 -22.17
CA ALA A 68 30.71 -19.98 -22.88
C ALA A 68 31.11 -20.04 -24.35
N THR A 69 30.97 -21.24 -24.92
CA THR A 69 31.23 -21.52 -26.33
C THR A 69 30.15 -22.44 -26.90
N ALA A 70 29.94 -22.37 -28.21
CA ALA A 70 29.02 -23.26 -28.92
C ALA A 70 29.51 -23.49 -30.35
N ASP A 71 29.02 -24.55 -30.99
CA ASP A 71 29.31 -24.86 -32.38
C ASP A 71 28.01 -25.01 -33.18
N GLY A 72 28.03 -24.57 -34.45
CA GLY A 72 26.88 -24.67 -35.36
C GLY A 72 26.49 -23.34 -35.99
N THR A 73 25.66 -23.39 -37.03
CA THR A 73 25.21 -22.21 -37.78
C THR A 73 24.14 -21.41 -37.02
N ALA A 74 23.38 -22.07 -36.15
CA ALA A 74 22.37 -21.46 -35.30
C ALA A 74 22.52 -22.07 -33.90
N VAL A 75 22.66 -21.21 -32.90
CA VAL A 75 22.89 -21.61 -31.51
C VAL A 75 22.06 -20.75 -30.57
N ASN A 76 21.78 -21.30 -29.40
CA ASN A 76 21.07 -20.61 -28.33
C ASN A 76 22.02 -20.34 -27.17
N HIS A 77 21.95 -19.14 -26.60
CA HIS A 77 22.72 -18.80 -25.41
C HIS A 77 21.94 -17.87 -24.48
N ALA A 78 22.22 -17.95 -23.17
CA ALA A 78 21.63 -17.08 -22.16
C ALA A 78 22.72 -16.63 -21.18
N TYR A 79 22.65 -15.35 -20.80
CA TYR A 79 23.60 -14.73 -19.88
C TYR A 79 23.00 -14.64 -18.48
N THR A 80 23.76 -15.07 -17.46
CA THR A 80 23.28 -15.05 -16.07
C THR A 80 23.48 -13.72 -15.37
N GLU A 81 24.39 -12.88 -15.88
CA GLU A 81 24.74 -11.58 -15.30
C GLU A 81 24.47 -10.45 -16.30
N ALA A 82 24.10 -9.28 -15.78
CA ALA A 82 23.92 -8.09 -16.60
C ALA A 82 25.28 -7.53 -17.00
N GLY A 83 25.40 -7.10 -18.26
CA GLY A 83 26.67 -6.65 -18.81
C GLY A 83 26.61 -6.44 -20.31
N SER A 84 27.69 -5.89 -20.86
CA SER A 84 27.89 -5.80 -22.30
C SER A 84 28.82 -6.93 -22.72
N TYR A 85 28.33 -7.83 -23.57
CA TYR A 85 29.06 -9.00 -24.01
C TYR A 85 29.41 -8.86 -25.48
N THR A 86 30.70 -8.99 -25.80
CA THR A 86 31.16 -9.10 -27.18
C THR A 86 31.16 -10.58 -27.57
N ILE A 87 30.21 -10.95 -28.42
CA ILE A 87 30.21 -12.27 -29.05
C ILE A 87 31.16 -12.28 -30.23
N MET A 88 31.76 -13.42 -30.50
CA MET A 88 32.59 -13.66 -31.67
C MET A 88 32.21 -15.01 -32.28
N VAL A 89 31.97 -15.03 -33.58
CA VAL A 89 31.80 -16.25 -34.35
C VAL A 89 32.94 -16.38 -35.35
N THR A 90 33.51 -17.58 -35.45
CA THR A 90 34.53 -17.91 -36.44
C THR A 90 34.01 -19.01 -37.34
N ALA A 91 33.93 -18.73 -38.64
CA ALA A 91 33.63 -19.73 -39.66
C ALA A 91 34.94 -20.17 -40.32
N SER A 92 35.16 -21.49 -40.45
CA SER A 92 36.37 -22.04 -41.06
C SER A 92 36.11 -23.24 -41.94
N ASN A 93 36.94 -23.45 -42.97
CA ASN A 93 36.91 -24.64 -43.81
C ASN A 93 38.32 -25.14 -44.16
N ASN A 94 38.39 -26.32 -44.80
CA ASN A 94 39.64 -26.98 -45.19
C ASN A 94 40.62 -27.14 -44.01
N ASP A 95 40.15 -27.81 -42.96
CA ASP A 95 40.89 -28.09 -41.72
C ASP A 95 41.44 -26.81 -41.04
N GLY A 96 40.66 -25.72 -41.10
CA GLY A 96 41.01 -24.43 -40.49
C GLY A 96 41.98 -23.58 -41.33
N ARG A 97 42.30 -23.97 -42.58
CA ARG A 97 43.20 -23.19 -43.45
C ARG A 97 42.63 -21.83 -43.82
N PHE A 98 41.31 -21.73 -43.97
CA PHE A 98 40.63 -20.46 -44.23
C PHE A 98 39.63 -20.19 -43.12
N SER A 99 39.71 -19.02 -42.51
CA SER A 99 38.85 -18.61 -41.40
C SER A 99 38.55 -17.13 -41.47
N VAL A 100 37.31 -16.77 -41.18
CA VAL A 100 36.85 -15.39 -40.98
C VAL A 100 36.14 -15.34 -39.63
N SER A 101 36.33 -14.25 -38.90
CA SER A 101 35.67 -14.00 -37.63
C SER A 101 34.88 -12.70 -37.70
N GLU A 102 33.72 -12.70 -37.08
CA GLU A 102 32.86 -11.52 -36.93
C GLU A 102 32.45 -11.37 -35.47
N THR A 103 32.20 -10.13 -35.06
CA THR A 103 31.77 -9.82 -33.69
C THR A 103 30.47 -9.05 -33.68
N ALA A 104 29.70 -9.23 -32.60
CA ALA A 104 28.54 -8.42 -32.28
C ALA A 104 28.51 -8.15 -30.78
N THR A 105 27.85 -7.07 -30.38
CA THR A 105 27.69 -6.73 -28.96
C THR A 105 26.25 -7.00 -28.54
N VAL A 106 26.08 -7.70 -27.42
CA VAL A 106 24.78 -7.93 -26.78
C VAL A 106 24.75 -7.21 -25.45
N LEU A 107 23.78 -6.33 -25.25
CA LEU A 107 23.53 -5.69 -23.96
C LEU A 107 22.58 -6.54 -23.12
N VAL A 108 23.07 -7.11 -22.02
CA VAL A 108 22.26 -7.88 -21.09
C VAL A 108 21.87 -7.01 -19.91
N VAL A 109 20.58 -6.87 -19.65
CA VAL A 109 20.02 -6.07 -18.54
C VAL A 109 19.30 -6.96 -17.54
N ASN A 110 19.17 -6.50 -16.30
CA ASN A 110 18.28 -7.17 -15.36
C ASN A 110 16.82 -6.93 -15.78
N PRO A 111 15.90 -7.87 -15.51
CA PRO A 111 14.49 -7.66 -15.77
C PRO A 111 13.97 -6.48 -14.92
N PRO A 112 13.08 -5.64 -15.46
CA PRO A 112 12.55 -4.51 -14.73
C PRO A 112 11.74 -4.96 -13.51
N VAL A 113 11.80 -4.16 -12.44
CA VAL A 113 11.06 -4.42 -11.20
C VAL A 113 9.86 -3.47 -11.12
N PRO A 114 8.62 -3.97 -11.32
CA PRO A 114 7.43 -3.14 -11.19
C PRO A 114 7.24 -2.66 -9.75
N ALA A 115 6.59 -1.51 -9.60
CA ALA A 115 6.22 -1.00 -8.28
C ALA A 115 5.29 -1.97 -7.55
N GLN A 116 5.61 -2.29 -6.30
CA GLN A 116 4.88 -3.23 -5.45
C GLN A 116 4.88 -2.78 -3.98
N VAL A 117 3.70 -2.75 -3.36
CA VAL A 117 3.56 -2.52 -1.92
C VAL A 117 3.75 -3.87 -1.23
N LEU A 118 4.78 -3.99 -0.38
CA LEU A 118 5.04 -5.21 0.40
C LEU A 118 4.29 -5.19 1.73
N ALA A 119 4.25 -4.02 2.38
CA ALA A 119 3.53 -3.79 3.61
C ALA A 119 3.06 -2.33 3.68
N LEU A 120 1.93 -2.11 4.33
CA LEU A 120 1.36 -0.80 4.62
C LEU A 120 1.11 -0.71 6.13
N SER A 121 1.50 0.39 6.75
CA SER A 121 1.42 0.57 8.20
C SER A 121 1.06 1.99 8.60
N ALA A 122 0.44 2.12 9.77
CA ALA A 122 0.17 3.36 10.46
C ALA A 122 0.78 3.30 11.88
N SER A 123 1.08 4.45 12.49
CA SER A 123 1.55 4.52 13.89
C SER A 123 0.52 3.96 14.88
N SER A 124 -0.77 4.12 14.58
CA SER A 124 -1.90 3.43 15.22
C SER A 124 -3.05 3.27 14.22
N THR A 125 -3.85 2.22 14.38
CA THR A 125 -5.09 1.99 13.62
C THR A 125 -6.34 2.28 14.45
N SER A 126 -6.18 2.70 15.71
CA SER A 126 -7.24 3.15 16.60
C SER A 126 -6.77 4.42 17.29
N VAL A 127 -7.39 5.56 16.98
CA VAL A 127 -7.02 6.86 17.52
C VAL A 127 -8.26 7.71 17.80
N ASP A 128 -8.10 8.75 18.60
CA ASP A 128 -9.14 9.77 18.75
C ASP A 128 -9.01 10.83 17.66
N THR A 129 -10.09 11.57 17.41
CA THR A 129 -10.05 12.77 16.57
C THR A 129 -8.96 13.73 17.04
N GLN A 130 -8.40 14.50 16.11
CA GLN A 130 -7.30 15.45 16.36
C GLN A 130 -5.96 14.80 16.76
N THR A 131 -5.87 13.46 16.82
CA THR A 131 -4.61 12.75 17.02
C THR A 131 -3.90 12.56 15.68
N PRO A 132 -2.63 13.02 15.53
CA PRO A 132 -1.87 12.78 14.31
C PRO A 132 -1.51 11.30 14.14
N VAL A 133 -1.73 10.76 12.95
CA VAL A 133 -1.35 9.41 12.54
C VAL A 133 -0.25 9.49 11.48
N GLU A 134 0.85 8.78 11.70
CA GLU A 134 1.93 8.67 10.72
C GLU A 134 1.73 7.42 9.88
N PHE A 135 1.85 7.56 8.57
CA PHE A 135 1.71 6.44 7.63
C PHE A 135 3.05 6.13 6.96
N SER A 136 3.26 4.85 6.71
CA SER A 136 4.45 4.36 6.04
C SER A 136 4.16 3.09 5.26
N ALA A 137 5.01 2.81 4.28
CA ALA A 137 4.94 1.59 3.49
C ALA A 137 6.35 1.01 3.28
N ASN A 138 6.40 -0.32 3.20
CA ASN A 138 7.53 -1.03 2.64
C ASN A 138 7.22 -1.32 1.18
N VAL A 139 8.05 -0.84 0.27
CA VAL A 139 7.80 -0.88 -1.18
C VAL A 139 9.02 -1.41 -1.93
N ARG A 140 8.77 -1.97 -3.11
CA ARG A 140 9.78 -2.42 -4.05
C ARG A 140 9.45 -1.91 -5.44
N GLY A 141 10.46 -1.65 -6.27
CA GLY A 141 10.31 -1.26 -7.66
C GLY A 141 11.50 -0.43 -8.13
N ASP A 142 11.71 -0.38 -9.43
CA ASP A 142 12.69 0.51 -10.04
C ASP A 142 12.27 1.98 -9.85
N ALA A 143 13.26 2.85 -9.69
CA ALA A 143 13.05 4.27 -9.47
C ALA A 143 12.82 5.03 -10.81
N PRO A 144 12.11 6.17 -10.79
CA PRO A 144 11.44 6.78 -9.65
C PRO A 144 10.12 6.08 -9.29
N LEU A 145 9.83 6.01 -7.99
CA LEU A 145 8.52 5.59 -7.47
C LEU A 145 7.65 6.82 -7.19
N THR A 146 6.40 6.77 -7.63
CA THR A 146 5.35 7.75 -7.29
C THR A 146 4.45 7.18 -6.21
N TYR A 147 4.05 8.01 -5.24
CA TYR A 147 3.16 7.66 -4.13
C TYR A 147 1.87 8.47 -4.26
N SER A 148 0.73 7.84 -4.00
CA SER A 148 -0.56 8.51 -3.90
C SER A 148 -1.36 7.91 -2.74
N TRP A 149 -1.50 8.69 -1.68
CA TRP A 149 -2.28 8.35 -0.50
C TRP A 149 -3.68 8.94 -0.60
N ASN A 150 -4.68 8.17 -0.17
CA ASN A 150 -6.03 8.64 0.11
C ASN A 150 -6.37 8.20 1.54
N PHE A 151 -6.73 9.16 2.40
CA PHE A 151 -6.99 8.89 3.82
C PHE A 151 -8.44 8.46 4.09
N GLY A 152 -9.30 8.37 3.07
CA GLY A 152 -10.69 7.93 3.20
C GLY A 152 -11.65 9.03 3.69
N ASP A 153 -11.16 10.20 4.04
CA ASP A 153 -11.95 11.38 4.46
C ASP A 153 -12.06 12.47 3.37
N GLY A 154 -11.60 12.14 2.15
CA GLY A 154 -11.55 13.06 1.02
C GLY A 154 -10.23 13.82 0.88
N THR A 155 -9.27 13.63 1.79
CA THR A 155 -7.92 14.21 1.70
C THR A 155 -6.88 13.20 1.18
N SER A 156 -5.75 13.71 0.69
CA SER A 156 -4.71 12.92 0.01
C SER A 156 -3.30 13.46 0.25
N SER A 157 -2.28 12.66 -0.09
CA SER A 157 -0.88 13.09 -0.05
C SER A 157 -0.02 12.31 -1.05
N ASP A 158 1.03 12.94 -1.59
CA ASP A 158 2.04 12.27 -2.43
C ASP A 158 3.38 12.06 -1.69
N SER A 159 3.42 12.38 -0.39
CA SER A 159 4.61 12.15 0.44
C SER A 159 4.83 10.65 0.65
N PRO A 160 6.06 10.13 0.56
CA PRO A 160 6.36 8.73 0.91
C PRO A 160 6.05 8.36 2.37
N ARG A 161 6.02 9.37 3.27
CA ARG A 161 5.71 9.22 4.70
C ARG A 161 4.85 10.39 5.17
N PRO A 162 3.54 10.37 4.91
CA PRO A 162 2.66 11.45 5.32
C PRO A 162 2.26 11.30 6.79
N GLN A 163 1.89 12.43 7.38
CA GLN A 163 1.12 12.49 8.63
C GLN A 163 -0.26 13.03 8.29
N HIS A 164 -1.30 12.47 8.91
CA HIS A 164 -2.68 12.91 8.73
C HIS A 164 -3.44 12.94 10.05
N THR A 165 -4.39 13.86 10.18
CA THR A 165 -5.20 14.05 11.38
C THR A 165 -6.67 14.09 11.01
N TYR A 166 -7.47 13.19 11.59
CA TYR A 166 -8.91 13.11 11.33
C TYR A 166 -9.68 14.04 12.27
N MET A 167 -10.62 14.81 11.71
CA MET A 167 -11.43 15.79 12.45
C MET A 167 -12.79 15.25 12.87
N SER A 168 -13.17 14.06 12.42
CA SER A 168 -14.46 13.45 12.72
C SER A 168 -14.27 11.97 13.05
N ALA A 169 -15.11 11.45 13.94
CA ALA A 169 -15.13 10.04 14.26
C ALA A 169 -15.67 9.22 13.08
N GLY A 170 -15.14 8.02 12.89
CA GLY A 170 -15.54 7.13 11.81
C GLY A 170 -14.50 6.05 11.50
N GLU A 171 -14.85 5.18 10.56
CA GLU A 171 -13.95 4.18 9.99
C GLU A 171 -13.42 4.69 8.65
N TYR A 172 -12.09 4.81 8.55
CA TYR A 172 -11.42 5.36 7.39
C TYR A 172 -10.60 4.27 6.67
N ALA A 173 -10.96 4.01 5.41
CA ALA A 173 -10.21 3.12 4.55
C ALA A 173 -9.07 3.89 3.88
N VAL A 174 -7.88 3.81 4.46
CA VAL A 174 -6.67 4.47 3.95
C VAL A 174 -6.05 3.62 2.85
N SER A 175 -5.88 4.17 1.65
CA SER A 175 -5.21 3.50 0.54
C SER A 175 -3.92 4.20 0.14
N LEU A 176 -2.90 3.40 -0.17
CA LEU A 176 -1.70 3.84 -0.88
C LEU A 176 -1.67 3.15 -2.24
N GLU A 177 -1.59 3.93 -3.31
CA GLU A 177 -1.14 3.46 -4.62
C GLU A 177 0.32 3.90 -4.83
N ILE A 178 1.15 2.98 -5.32
CA ILE A 178 2.49 3.30 -5.82
C ILE A 178 2.65 2.88 -7.28
N SER A 179 3.45 3.62 -8.03
CA SER A 179 3.71 3.33 -9.44
C SER A 179 5.12 3.69 -9.89
N ASN A 180 5.57 3.01 -10.95
CA ASN A 180 6.73 3.38 -11.78
C ASN A 180 6.40 3.10 -13.25
N GLU A 181 7.39 3.26 -14.14
CA GLU A 181 7.21 3.04 -15.59
C GLU A 181 6.83 1.60 -15.95
N HIS A 182 7.10 0.64 -15.06
CA HIS A 182 6.91 -0.80 -15.28
C HIS A 182 5.62 -1.35 -14.67
N GLY A 183 4.97 -0.62 -13.75
CA GLY A 183 3.74 -1.08 -13.11
C GLY A 183 3.25 -0.22 -11.96
N ARG A 184 2.11 -0.60 -11.40
CA ARG A 184 1.52 0.00 -10.21
C ARG A 184 0.94 -1.07 -9.30
N ASP A 185 0.88 -0.78 -8.02
CA ASP A 185 0.26 -1.63 -7.00
C ASP A 185 -0.41 -0.74 -5.94
N ALA A 186 -1.47 -1.26 -5.32
CA ALA A 186 -2.22 -0.52 -4.32
C ALA A 186 -2.60 -1.42 -3.14
N ARG A 187 -2.58 -0.86 -1.94
CA ARG A 187 -3.06 -1.53 -0.71
C ARG A 187 -3.87 -0.59 0.14
N THR A 188 -4.73 -1.19 0.96
CA THR A 188 -5.61 -0.49 1.89
C THR A 188 -5.38 -1.01 3.31
N LEU A 189 -5.50 -0.12 4.29
CA LEU A 189 -5.66 -0.44 5.70
C LEU A 189 -6.81 0.38 6.28
N ASN A 190 -7.39 -0.07 7.39
CA ASN A 190 -8.45 0.66 8.07
C ASN A 190 -7.90 1.38 9.30
N VAL A 191 -8.37 2.60 9.53
CA VAL A 191 -8.16 3.36 10.77
C VAL A 191 -9.53 3.66 11.39
N SER A 192 -9.73 3.17 12.61
CA SER A 192 -10.88 3.52 13.45
C SER A 192 -10.56 4.80 14.19
N VAL A 193 -11.39 5.83 14.02
CA VAL A 193 -11.28 7.11 14.70
C VAL A 193 -12.47 7.28 15.63
N THR A 194 -12.20 7.38 16.93
CA THR A 194 -13.20 7.72 17.94
C THR A 194 -13.22 9.21 18.19
N GLN A 195 -14.36 9.75 18.63
CA GLN A 195 -14.42 11.16 18.99
C GLN A 195 -13.58 11.38 20.24
N PHE A 196 -12.66 12.34 20.20
CA PHE A 196 -11.88 12.71 21.37
C PHE A 196 -12.80 13.12 22.52
N GLU A 197 -12.57 12.51 23.68
CA GLU A 197 -13.25 12.82 24.93
C GLU A 197 -12.19 13.20 25.98
N PRO A 198 -12.35 14.35 26.66
CA PRO A 198 -11.42 14.73 27.71
C PRO A 198 -11.30 13.68 28.82
N PRO A 199 -10.09 13.44 29.38
CA PRO A 199 -9.90 12.42 30.41
C PRO A 199 -10.79 12.58 31.64
N TYR A 200 -11.15 13.82 32.00
CA TYR A 200 -11.97 14.11 33.18
C TYR A 200 -13.40 13.58 33.05
N CYS A 201 -13.89 13.33 31.83
CA CYS A 201 -15.23 12.79 31.58
C CYS A 201 -15.45 11.43 32.24
N ALA A 202 -14.38 10.64 32.38
CA ALA A 202 -14.43 9.35 33.07
C ALA A 202 -14.75 9.49 34.57
N ASP A 203 -14.41 10.63 35.18
CA ASP A 203 -14.46 10.85 36.62
C ASP A 203 -15.69 11.65 37.09
N ILE A 204 -16.52 12.14 36.17
CA ILE A 204 -17.75 12.88 36.51
C ILE A 204 -18.70 11.99 37.32
N ALA A 205 -18.89 12.35 38.59
CA ALA A 205 -19.76 11.63 39.53
C ALA A 205 -20.95 12.48 40.00
N GLU A 206 -20.83 13.80 39.94
CA GLU A 206 -21.83 14.76 40.39
C GLU A 206 -21.93 15.90 39.38
N MET A 207 -23.13 16.47 39.25
CA MET A 207 -23.42 17.63 38.42
C MET A 207 -24.29 18.60 39.21
N SER A 208 -24.37 19.85 38.77
CA SER A 208 -25.09 20.90 39.48
C SER A 208 -26.58 20.58 39.61
N THR A 209 -27.07 20.65 40.84
CA THR A 209 -28.50 20.63 41.18
C THR A 209 -29.11 22.01 41.00
N ILE A 210 -30.32 22.08 40.47
CA ILE A 210 -31.09 23.34 40.39
C ILE A 210 -32.27 23.36 41.35
N PHE A 211 -32.64 24.56 41.81
CA PHE A 211 -33.79 24.76 42.68
C PHE A 211 -34.89 25.56 41.99
N PHE A 212 -36.12 25.28 42.38
CA PHE A 212 -37.32 25.93 41.86
C PHE A 212 -38.04 26.72 42.95
N GLU A 213 -38.69 27.79 42.50
CA GLU A 213 -39.69 28.47 43.30
C GLU A 213 -40.87 27.58 43.66
N ARG A 214 -41.60 27.95 44.71
CA ARG A 214 -42.71 27.15 45.22
C ARG A 214 -43.83 27.01 44.18
N ASN A 215 -44.26 25.77 43.94
CA ASN A 215 -45.24 25.38 42.92
C ASN A 215 -44.85 25.82 41.49
N SER A 216 -43.55 25.99 41.23
CA SER A 216 -43.02 26.34 39.90
C SER A 216 -42.22 25.20 39.32
N SER A 217 -42.33 25.03 38.00
CA SER A 217 -41.43 24.25 37.13
C SER A 217 -40.64 25.15 36.17
N VAL A 218 -40.75 26.47 36.32
CA VAL A 218 -40.02 27.45 35.51
C VAL A 218 -38.61 27.61 36.07
N LEU A 219 -37.61 27.45 35.21
CA LEU A 219 -36.22 27.74 35.53
C LEU A 219 -36.03 29.24 35.76
N SER A 220 -35.41 29.61 36.88
CA SER A 220 -34.98 30.99 37.13
C SER A 220 -33.68 31.30 36.37
N ASP A 221 -33.34 32.58 36.25
CA ASP A 221 -32.07 33.02 35.67
C ASP A 221 -30.87 32.43 36.42
N ASP A 222 -30.92 32.40 37.75
CA ASP A 222 -29.89 31.78 38.60
C ASP A 222 -29.77 30.27 38.35
N ALA A 223 -30.89 29.57 38.11
CA ALA A 223 -30.87 28.15 37.77
C ALA A 223 -30.25 27.91 36.40
N MET A 224 -30.55 28.74 35.40
CA MET A 224 -29.93 28.63 34.08
C MET A 224 -28.43 28.90 34.13
N LEU A 225 -27.97 29.84 34.96
CA LEU A 225 -26.54 30.06 35.17
C LEU A 225 -25.86 28.85 35.81
N ALA A 226 -26.49 28.22 36.81
CA ALA A 226 -25.96 27.01 37.44
C ALA A 226 -25.91 25.80 36.48
N LEU A 227 -26.75 25.79 35.43
CA LEU A 227 -26.77 24.75 34.41
C LEU A 227 -25.73 24.92 33.31
N ALA A 228 -25.07 26.09 33.22
CA ALA A 228 -24.05 26.34 32.21
C ALA A 228 -22.90 25.32 32.31
N ASP A 229 -22.41 25.06 33.53
CA ASP A 229 -21.37 24.05 33.79
C ASP A 229 -21.83 22.64 33.39
N ASN A 230 -23.09 22.31 33.65
CA ASN A 230 -23.65 21.02 33.24
C ASN A 230 -23.70 20.89 31.71
N LEU A 231 -24.06 21.97 31.00
CA LEU A 231 -24.06 22.00 29.53
C LEU A 231 -22.66 21.87 28.95
N GLU A 232 -21.66 22.51 29.56
CA GLU A 232 -20.25 22.39 29.17
C GLU A 232 -19.77 20.93 29.31
N ILE A 233 -19.99 20.33 30.48
CA ILE A 233 -19.64 18.92 30.73
C ILE A 233 -20.36 17.99 29.74
N LEU A 234 -21.67 18.17 29.53
CA LEU A 234 -22.42 17.33 28.59
C LEU A 234 -22.02 17.55 27.13
N GLY A 235 -21.53 18.74 26.78
CA GLY A 235 -21.02 19.05 25.45
C GLY A 235 -19.66 18.43 25.17
N GLU A 236 -18.78 18.37 26.17
CA GLU A 236 -17.44 17.78 26.03
C GLU A 236 -17.44 16.25 26.22
N CYS A 237 -18.24 15.75 27.15
CA CYS A 237 -18.33 14.34 27.50
C CYS A 237 -19.44 13.64 26.69
N LEU A 238 -19.17 13.42 25.40
CA LEU A 238 -20.19 12.97 24.44
C LEU A 238 -20.74 11.57 24.72
N ASN A 239 -19.99 10.72 25.43
CA ASN A 239 -20.44 9.39 25.84
C ASN A 239 -21.14 9.39 27.21
N LEU A 240 -21.19 10.54 27.90
CA LEU A 240 -21.86 10.66 29.18
C LEU A 240 -23.38 10.70 28.99
N ASN A 241 -24.07 9.69 29.50
CA ASN A 241 -25.51 9.67 29.66
C ASN A 241 -25.89 10.23 31.03
N VAL A 242 -27.07 10.81 31.15
CA VAL A 242 -27.57 11.35 32.43
C VAL A 242 -29.01 10.97 32.70
N ARG A 243 -29.34 10.91 33.98
CA ARG A 243 -30.71 10.84 34.47
C ARG A 243 -31.08 12.16 35.11
N VAL A 244 -32.15 12.77 34.63
CA VAL A 244 -32.73 13.98 35.20
C VAL A 244 -33.83 13.59 36.17
N GLU A 245 -33.65 13.90 37.44
CA GLU A 245 -34.58 13.56 38.53
C GLU A 245 -35.23 14.83 39.06
N GLY A 246 -36.51 15.02 38.77
CA GLY A 246 -37.30 16.11 39.35
C GLY A 246 -37.90 15.69 40.68
N MET A 247 -37.91 16.61 41.63
CA MET A 247 -38.50 16.41 42.96
C MET A 247 -39.47 17.53 43.31
N ALA A 248 -40.45 17.21 44.15
CA ALA A 248 -41.35 18.18 44.74
C ALA A 248 -41.39 18.06 46.26
N SER A 249 -41.64 19.20 46.88
CA SER A 249 -41.87 19.29 48.32
C SER A 249 -43.22 18.67 48.68
N PRO A 250 -43.35 17.97 49.82
CA PRO A 250 -44.65 17.48 50.30
C PRO A 250 -45.69 18.58 50.54
N LEU A 251 -45.25 19.85 50.64
CA LEU A 251 -46.08 21.03 50.88
C LEU A 251 -46.48 21.77 49.59
N GLU A 252 -46.19 21.18 48.42
CA GLU A 252 -46.57 21.68 47.10
C GLU A 252 -47.82 20.99 46.58
N ARG A 253 -48.50 21.66 45.64
CA ARG A 253 -49.70 21.12 45.00
C ARG A 253 -49.30 20.09 43.96
N ASN A 254 -50.00 18.95 43.94
CA ASN A 254 -49.79 17.85 43.01
C ASN A 254 -48.29 17.49 42.85
N PRO A 255 -47.59 17.07 43.94
CA PRO A 255 -46.15 16.86 43.92
C PRO A 255 -45.66 15.94 42.79
N GLN A 256 -46.45 14.92 42.43
CA GLN A 256 -46.13 14.03 41.31
C GLN A 256 -45.99 14.80 40.00
N THR A 257 -47.05 15.47 39.55
CA THR A 257 -47.04 16.27 38.32
C THR A 257 -45.96 17.35 38.35
N LEU A 258 -45.81 18.04 39.49
CA LEU A 258 -44.82 19.10 39.62
C LEU A 258 -43.38 18.58 39.48
N SER A 259 -43.08 17.40 40.03
CA SER A 259 -41.77 16.77 39.89
C SER A 259 -41.46 16.38 38.44
N GLU A 260 -42.45 15.85 37.71
CA GLU A 260 -42.33 15.51 36.29
C GLU A 260 -42.13 16.77 35.44
N ASP A 261 -42.87 17.84 35.73
CA ASP A 261 -42.75 19.12 35.03
C ASP A 261 -41.39 19.77 35.24
N ARG A 262 -40.80 19.64 36.44
CA ARG A 262 -39.42 20.11 36.72
C ARG A 262 -38.36 19.31 35.98
N ALA A 263 -38.49 17.98 35.99
CA ALA A 263 -37.60 17.11 35.23
C ALA A 263 -37.67 17.44 33.72
N ARG A 264 -38.89 17.70 33.22
CA ARG A 264 -39.13 18.12 31.84
C ARG A 264 -38.50 19.47 31.53
N ALA A 265 -38.68 20.48 32.37
CA ALA A 265 -38.10 21.80 32.15
C ALA A 265 -36.57 21.76 32.02
N LEU A 266 -35.90 20.95 32.86
CA LEU A 266 -34.46 20.73 32.77
C LEU A 266 -34.06 19.95 31.49
N THR A 267 -34.81 18.92 31.13
CA THR A 267 -34.59 18.14 29.90
C THR A 267 -34.77 19.01 28.64
N ASP A 268 -35.80 19.86 28.62
CA ASP A 268 -36.08 20.81 27.54
C ASP A 268 -34.94 21.85 27.44
N HIS A 269 -34.39 22.28 28.58
CA HIS A 269 -33.22 23.16 28.60
C HIS A 269 -31.98 22.50 27.99
N TYR A 270 -31.68 21.24 28.34
CA TYR A 270 -30.55 20.53 27.73
C TYR A 270 -30.72 20.27 26.24
N THR A 271 -31.89 19.80 25.82
CA THR A 271 -32.16 19.51 24.40
C THR A 271 -32.21 20.75 23.53
N SER A 272 -32.75 21.87 24.04
CA SER A 272 -32.70 23.15 23.32
C SER A 272 -31.28 23.72 23.18
N ASN A 273 -30.33 23.24 23.99
CA ASN A 273 -28.90 23.58 23.92
C ASN A 273 -28.06 22.47 23.26
N GLY A 274 -28.68 21.55 22.51
CA GLY A 274 -27.96 20.62 21.64
C GLY A 274 -27.54 19.31 22.29
N ILE A 275 -27.92 19.04 23.54
CA ILE A 275 -27.72 17.71 24.13
C ILE A 275 -28.77 16.75 23.57
N GLY A 276 -28.30 15.65 22.98
CA GLY A 276 -29.18 14.65 22.39
C GLY A 276 -30.12 14.02 23.43
N ILE A 277 -31.41 13.91 23.09
CA ILE A 277 -32.43 13.35 23.99
C ILE A 277 -32.16 11.87 24.32
N GLU A 278 -31.48 11.16 23.44
CA GLU A 278 -31.05 9.77 23.64
C GLU A 278 -30.06 9.59 24.80
N ARG A 279 -29.39 10.69 25.21
CA ARG A 279 -28.47 10.70 26.35
C ARG A 279 -29.16 10.99 27.68
N ILE A 280 -30.45 11.33 27.67
CA ILE A 280 -31.18 11.83 28.85
C ILE A 280 -32.34 10.89 29.19
N THR A 281 -32.32 10.35 30.41
CA THR A 281 -33.48 9.68 31.00
C THR A 281 -34.17 10.61 31.99
N MET A 282 -35.44 10.91 31.80
CA MET A 282 -36.19 11.82 32.67
C MET A 282 -37.07 11.04 33.67
N LEU A 283 -37.02 11.42 34.96
CA LEU A 283 -37.86 10.85 36.03
C LEU A 283 -38.44 11.94 36.93
N GLY A 284 -39.75 11.88 37.18
CA GLY A 284 -40.40 12.64 38.25
C GLY A 284 -40.58 11.77 39.49
N LEU A 285 -39.86 12.07 40.57
CA LEU A 285 -39.84 11.27 41.79
C LEU A 285 -41.00 11.60 42.77
N GLY A 286 -41.83 12.57 42.42
CA GLY A 286 -42.94 13.03 43.24
C GLY A 286 -42.50 13.71 44.52
N SER A 287 -43.22 13.43 45.60
CA SER A 287 -42.94 13.99 46.92
C SER A 287 -41.82 13.20 47.60
N ALA A 288 -40.75 13.88 48.01
CA ALA A 288 -39.72 13.24 48.80
C ALA A 288 -40.21 12.89 50.23
N ASP A 289 -39.80 11.74 50.75
CA ASP A 289 -40.04 11.35 52.15
C ASP A 289 -39.10 12.15 53.09
N GLY A 290 -39.55 13.30 53.60
CA GLY A 290 -38.70 14.13 54.45
C GLY A 290 -39.34 15.38 55.07
N THR A 291 -39.55 15.32 56.39
CA THR A 291 -39.86 16.36 57.38
C THR A 291 -40.98 17.38 57.09
N SER A 292 -41.94 17.49 58.00
CA SER A 292 -43.05 18.47 57.98
C SER A 292 -42.64 19.93 58.25
N LYS A 293 -41.33 20.24 58.35
CA LYS A 293 -40.83 21.58 58.66
C LYS A 293 -40.49 22.34 57.38
N LYS A 294 -40.97 23.58 57.29
CA LYS A 294 -40.86 24.46 56.11
C LYS A 294 -39.44 24.58 55.52
N SER A 295 -38.39 24.83 56.32
CA SER A 295 -37.02 24.95 55.76
C SER A 295 -36.42 23.62 55.30
N GLY A 296 -36.86 22.49 55.88
CA GLY A 296 -36.45 21.16 55.46
C GLY A 296 -37.19 20.66 54.23
N ALA A 297 -38.34 21.26 53.92
CA ALA A 297 -39.17 20.89 52.77
C ALA A 297 -38.75 21.63 51.47
N ASP A 298 -38.02 22.75 51.61
CA ASP A 298 -37.57 23.61 50.51
C ASP A 298 -36.45 22.97 49.67
N GLN A 299 -35.60 22.12 50.29
CA GLN A 299 -34.52 21.40 49.61
C GLN A 299 -35.04 20.41 48.54
N PHE A 300 -36.32 20.03 48.58
CA PHE A 300 -36.93 19.10 47.64
C PHE A 300 -37.54 19.79 46.42
N ARG A 301 -37.54 21.12 46.37
CA ARG A 301 -37.95 21.87 45.18
C ARG A 301 -36.80 21.95 44.19
N ARG A 302 -36.45 20.82 43.58
CA ARG A 302 -35.22 20.74 42.78
C ARG A 302 -35.34 19.77 41.62
N ALA A 303 -34.37 19.86 40.72
CA ALA A 303 -34.05 18.80 39.78
C ALA A 303 -32.54 18.52 39.82
N ASP A 304 -32.21 17.24 39.83
CA ASP A 304 -30.85 16.73 39.89
C ASP A 304 -30.46 16.15 38.52
N THR A 305 -29.23 16.40 38.07
CA THR A 305 -28.64 15.73 36.90
C THR A 305 -27.68 14.67 37.41
N ILE A 306 -27.99 13.41 37.17
CA ILE A 306 -27.24 12.26 37.67
C ILE A 306 -26.47 11.60 36.52
N PRO A 307 -25.14 11.67 36.50
CA PRO A 307 -24.29 10.89 35.60
C PRO A 307 -24.64 9.39 35.61
N LEU A 308 -24.82 8.81 34.43
CA LEU A 308 -25.02 7.37 34.24
C LEU A 308 -23.79 6.78 33.56
N ARG A 309 -23.21 5.76 34.19
CA ARG A 309 -22.16 4.91 33.61
C ARG A 309 -22.74 3.56 33.22
#